data_AF-A0A183LMS1-F1
#
_entry.id   AF-A0A183LMS1-F1
#
_cell.length_a   1.000
_cell.length_b   1.000
_cell.length_c   1.000
_cell.angle_alpha   90.00
_cell.angle_beta   90.00
_cell.angle_gamma   90.00
#
_symmetry.space_group_name_H-M   'P 1'
#
loop_
_entity.id
_entity.type
_entity.pdbx_description
1 polymer ?
#
loop_
_entity_poly.entity_id
_entity_poly.type
_entity_poly.pdbx_seq_one_letter_code
_entity_poly.pdbx_strand_id
1 'polypeptide(L)'
;MVAQEFIDLFNSISLAQRSTVEDFADRLNLFTVILLLITCIIVSTKQYLLNSISCYIPVKPAGENFNDYLANYCWVHGTIPLADDERMPTTEAQWEEYDSTRRISNEAEVQHFFLLNPIDYQ
;
A
#
# COMPACT_ATOMS: atom_id res chain seq x y z
N MET A 1 -0.95 -27.05 8.27
CA MET A 1 0.47 -27.20 8.70
C MET A 1 0.97 -25.85 9.20
N VAL A 2 0.97 -24.81 8.36
CA VAL A 2 1.39 -23.43 8.74
C VAL A 2 0.54 -22.80 9.86
N ALA A 3 -0.78 -23.01 9.88
CA ALA A 3 -1.66 -22.42 10.89
C ALA A 3 -1.39 -22.93 12.33
N GLN A 4 -0.91 -24.16 12.48
CA GLN A 4 -0.67 -24.77 13.78
C GLN A 4 0.64 -24.27 14.37
N GLU A 5 1.66 -24.13 13.53
CA GLU A 5 2.93 -23.49 13.90
C GLU A 5 2.73 -22.02 14.29
N PHE A 6 1.82 -21.31 13.61
CA PHE A 6 1.46 -19.94 13.95
C PHE A 6 0.76 -19.84 15.32
N ILE A 7 -0.17 -20.74 15.59
CA ILE A 7 -0.89 -20.79 16.88
C ILE A 7 0.07 -21.14 18.02
N ASP A 8 0.98 -22.10 17.83
CA ASP A 8 1.97 -22.47 18.84
C ASP A 8 2.98 -21.35 19.09
N LEU A 9 3.40 -20.62 18.05
CA LEU A 9 4.23 -19.43 18.20
C LEU A 9 3.50 -18.34 19.01
N PHE A 10 2.24 -18.07 18.71
CA PHE A 10 1.43 -17.08 19.43
C PHE A 10 1.21 -17.45 20.90
N ASN A 11 0.99 -18.75 21.17
CA ASN A 11 0.86 -19.28 22.52
C ASN A 11 2.18 -19.15 23.30
N SER A 12 3.33 -19.36 22.67
CA SER A 12 4.64 -19.22 23.32
C SER A 12 4.95 -17.77 23.74
N ILE A 13 4.55 -16.78 22.92
CA ILE A 13 4.72 -15.35 23.21
C ILE A 13 3.80 -14.92 24.37
N SER A 14 2.56 -15.41 24.37
CA SER A 14 1.57 -15.16 25.44
C SER A 14 2.01 -15.74 26.80
N LEU A 15 2.68 -16.90 26.79
CA LEU A 15 3.22 -17.51 28.01
C LEU A 15 4.42 -16.72 28.57
N ALA A 16 5.24 -16.10 27.73
CA ALA A 16 6.37 -15.26 28.15
C ALA A 16 5.94 -13.94 28.81
N GLN A 17 4.78 -13.37 28.41
CA GLN A 17 4.24 -12.15 29.02
C GLN A 17 3.59 -12.34 30.40
N ARG A 18 3.49 -13.58 30.91
CA ARG A 18 2.73 -13.88 32.14
C ARG A 18 3.49 -13.54 33.45
N SER A 19 4.76 -13.13 33.42
CA SER A 19 5.56 -12.92 34.63
C SER A 19 6.03 -11.49 34.93
N THR A 20 5.48 -10.44 34.30
CA THR A 20 5.92 -9.07 34.59
C THR A 20 4.75 -8.17 35.01
N VAL A 21 4.95 -7.44 36.11
CA VAL A 21 4.09 -6.36 36.58
C VAL A 21 4.21 -5.20 35.58
N GLU A 22 3.49 -5.27 34.47
CA GLU A 22 3.52 -4.19 33.47
C GLU A 22 2.55 -3.07 33.85
N ASP A 23 3.10 -1.85 33.92
CA ASP A 23 2.35 -0.62 34.16
C ASP A 23 1.34 -0.39 33.02
N PHE A 24 0.27 0.35 33.32
CA PHE A 24 -0.80 0.62 32.35
C PHE A 24 -0.26 1.29 31.06
N ALA A 25 0.78 2.10 31.19
CA ALA A 25 1.43 2.77 30.05
C ALA A 25 2.10 1.77 29.08
N ASP A 26 2.76 0.72 29.60
CA ASP A 26 3.45 -0.27 28.76
C ASP A 26 2.45 -1.15 28.01
N ARG A 27 1.33 -1.49 28.65
CA ARG A 27 0.23 -2.25 28.03
C ARG A 27 -0.44 -1.49 26.88
N LEU A 28 -0.60 -0.18 27.00
CA LEU A 28 -1.14 0.66 25.93
C LEU A 28 -0.20 0.71 24.73
N ASN A 29 1.11 0.83 24.97
CA ASN A 29 2.11 0.85 23.90
C ASN A 29 2.18 -0.49 23.14
N LEU A 30 2.08 -1.63 23.86
CA LEU A 30 2.01 -2.93 23.20
C LEU A 30 0.73 -3.08 22.35
N PHE A 31 -0.40 -2.58 22.84
CA PHE A 31 -1.67 -2.63 22.12
C PHE A 31 -1.64 -1.79 20.84
N THR A 32 -1.03 -0.60 20.85
CA THR A 32 -0.91 0.24 19.65
C THR A 32 -0.02 -0.40 18.59
N VAL A 33 1.10 -1.03 18.98
CA VAL A 33 1.98 -1.77 18.06
C VAL A 33 1.24 -2.92 17.38
N ILE A 34 0.48 -3.72 18.15
CA ILE A 34 -0.32 -4.83 17.60
C ILE A 34 -1.40 -4.33 16.64
N LEU A 35 -2.08 -3.21 16.96
CA LEU A 35 -3.06 -2.61 16.05
C LEU A 35 -2.41 -2.19 14.73
N LEU A 36 -1.28 -1.48 14.78
CA LEU A 36 -0.55 -1.04 13.60
C LEU A 36 -0.10 -2.21 12.73
N LEU A 37 0.37 -3.31 13.35
CA LEU A 37 0.73 -4.53 12.62
C LEU A 37 -0.47 -5.15 11.90
N ILE A 38 -1.62 -5.27 12.56
CA ILE A 38 -2.84 -5.81 11.94
C ILE A 38 -3.28 -4.92 10.78
N THR A 39 -3.32 -3.60 10.97
CA THR A 39 -3.67 -2.65 9.90
C THR A 39 -2.70 -2.74 8.73
N CYS A 40 -1.40 -2.88 8.97
CA CYS A 40 -0.39 -3.06 7.93
C CYS A 40 -0.65 -4.32 7.09
N ILE A 41 -0.97 -5.45 7.73
CA ILE A 41 -1.29 -6.71 7.04
C ILE A 41 -2.54 -6.55 6.17
N ILE A 42 -3.59 -5.91 6.70
CA ILE A 42 -4.85 -5.69 5.97
C ILE A 42 -4.61 -4.81 4.73
N VAL A 43 -3.90 -3.69 4.89
CA VAL A 43 -3.61 -2.75 3.79
C VAL A 43 -2.76 -3.43 2.72
N SER A 44 -1.70 -4.13 3.12
CA SER A 44 -0.82 -4.87 2.20
C SER A 44 -1.59 -5.94 1.41
N THR A 45 -2.48 -6.69 2.07
CA THR A 45 -3.28 -7.73 1.42
C THR A 45 -4.23 -7.15 0.37
N LYS A 46 -4.84 -5.99 0.67
CA LYS A 46 -5.71 -5.28 -0.27
C LYS A 46 -4.95 -4.78 -1.48
N GLN A 47 -3.71 -4.32 -1.30
CA GLN A 47 -2.86 -3.83 -2.39
C GLN A 47 -2.32 -4.96 -3.29
N TYR A 48 -2.06 -6.17 -2.78
CA TYR A 48 -1.55 -7.29 -3.57
C TYR A 48 -2.62 -8.05 -4.35
N LEU A 49 -3.85 -8.13 -3.82
CA LEU A 49 -4.92 -8.95 -4.41
C LEU A 49 -5.93 -8.17 -5.24
N LEU A 50 -5.98 -6.84 -5.10
CA LEU A 50 -6.89 -5.97 -5.85
C LEU A 50 -6.08 -5.00 -6.69
N ASN A 51 -6.63 -4.63 -7.86
CA ASN A 51 -6.11 -3.49 -8.60
C ASN A 51 -6.28 -2.24 -7.73
N SER A 52 -5.18 -1.60 -7.36
CA SER A 52 -5.14 -0.40 -6.51
C SER A 52 -5.75 0.83 -7.19
N ILE A 53 -5.85 0.81 -8.53
CA ILE A 53 -6.39 1.90 -9.34
C ILE A 53 -7.29 1.35 -10.47
N SER A 54 -8.34 2.08 -10.82
CA SER A 54 -9.20 1.81 -11.97
C SER A 54 -9.10 2.99 -12.93
N CYS A 55 -8.59 2.74 -14.13
CA CYS A 55 -8.41 3.74 -15.17
C CYS A 55 -9.51 3.63 -16.24
N TYR A 56 -9.96 4.78 -16.76
CA TYR A 56 -10.97 4.84 -17.81
C TYR A 56 -10.42 5.50 -19.07
N ILE A 57 -10.70 4.91 -20.24
CA ILE A 57 -10.44 5.53 -21.54
C ILE A 57 -11.71 5.49 -22.40
N PRO A 58 -11.96 6.52 -23.23
CA PRO A 58 -13.19 6.64 -24.01
C PRO A 58 -13.31 5.60 -25.14
N VAL A 59 -12.19 5.15 -25.71
CA VAL A 59 -12.17 4.17 -26.81
C VAL A 59 -11.36 2.95 -26.38
N LYS A 60 -12.05 1.88 -26.01
CA LYS A 60 -11.41 0.61 -25.65
C LYS A 60 -11.09 -0.22 -26.90
N PRO A 61 -9.85 -0.69 -27.09
CA PRO A 61 -9.58 -1.71 -28.09
C PRO A 61 -10.33 -3.00 -27.73
N ALA A 62 -10.62 -3.85 -28.73
CA ALA A 62 -11.38 -5.08 -28.52
C ALA A 62 -10.58 -6.08 -27.66
N GLY A 63 -10.93 -6.17 -26.36
CA GLY A 63 -10.38 -7.14 -25.43
C GLY A 63 -11.05 -7.02 -24.05
N GLU A 64 -11.42 -8.15 -23.45
CA GLU A 64 -12.05 -8.17 -22.12
C GLU A 64 -11.07 -7.77 -21.00
N ASN A 65 -9.79 -8.11 -21.15
CA ASN A 65 -8.76 -7.90 -20.13
C ASN A 65 -7.99 -6.57 -20.28
N PHE A 66 -8.45 -5.68 -21.14
CA PHE A 66 -7.74 -4.41 -21.39
C PHE A 66 -7.77 -3.48 -20.18
N ASN A 67 -8.85 -3.54 -19.37
CA ASN A 67 -8.98 -2.72 -18.17
C ASN A 67 -7.92 -3.06 -17.11
N ASP A 68 -7.62 -4.36 -16.94
CA ASP A 68 -6.58 -4.80 -16.00
C ASP A 68 -5.19 -4.39 -16.47
N TYR A 69 -4.91 -4.49 -17.77
CA TYR A 69 -3.66 -3.98 -18.34
C TYR A 69 -3.52 -2.46 -18.12
N LEU A 70 -4.58 -1.71 -18.40
CA LEU A 70 -4.59 -0.26 -18.24
C LEU A 70 -4.37 0.15 -16.78
N ALA A 71 -5.03 -0.53 -15.84
CA ALA A 71 -4.84 -0.31 -14.40
C ALA A 71 -3.37 -0.53 -13.98
N ASN A 72 -2.75 -1.63 -14.42
CA ASN A 72 -1.34 -1.91 -14.14
C ASN A 72 -0.39 -0.90 -14.79
N TYR A 73 -0.70 -0.46 -16.01
CA TYR A 73 0.09 0.56 -16.69
C TYR A 73 0.06 1.90 -15.95
N CYS A 74 -1.15 2.36 -15.57
CA CYS A 74 -1.31 3.56 -14.75
C CYS A 74 -0.57 3.46 -13.41
N TRP A 75 -0.61 2.29 -12.77
CA TRP A 75 0.04 2.07 -11.49
C TRP A 75 1.58 2.20 -11.57
N VAL A 76 2.21 1.59 -12.58
CA VAL A 76 3.68 1.64 -12.73
C VAL A 76 4.15 2.99 -13.23
N HIS A 77 3.42 3.62 -14.13
CA HIS A 77 3.80 4.93 -14.67
C HIS A 77 3.41 6.09 -13.73
N GLY A 78 2.53 5.89 -12.76
CA GLY A 78 2.00 6.97 -11.92
C GLY A 78 1.02 7.86 -12.69
N THR A 79 0.44 8.83 -11.98
CA THR A 79 -0.63 9.68 -12.50
C THR A 79 -0.30 11.16 -12.35
N ILE A 80 -0.91 12.00 -13.19
CA ILE A 80 -0.81 13.46 -13.13
C ILE A 80 -2.19 13.99 -12.78
N PRO A 81 -2.37 14.66 -11.62
CA PRO A 81 -3.66 15.22 -11.24
C PRO A 81 -3.98 16.46 -12.07
N LEU A 82 -5.17 16.49 -12.67
CA LEU A 82 -5.75 17.65 -13.34
C LEU A 82 -6.99 18.10 -12.57
N ALA A 83 -7.17 19.41 -12.41
CA ALA A 83 -8.39 19.97 -11.86
C ALA A 83 -9.55 19.91 -12.87
N ASP A 84 -10.80 19.89 -12.39
CA ASP A 84 -11.99 19.75 -13.25
C ASP A 84 -12.15 20.90 -14.26
N ASP A 85 -11.61 22.09 -13.97
CA ASP A 85 -11.63 23.29 -14.81
C ASP A 85 -10.39 23.44 -15.72
N GLU A 86 -9.42 22.54 -15.59
CA GLU A 86 -8.17 22.58 -16.34
C GLU A 86 -8.30 21.86 -17.69
N ARG A 87 -7.79 22.48 -18.77
CA ARG A 87 -7.77 21.85 -20.09
C ARG A 87 -6.62 20.86 -20.18
N MET A 88 -6.89 19.72 -20.81
CA MET A 88 -5.86 18.73 -21.12
C MET A 88 -4.77 19.37 -22.00
N PRO A 89 -3.48 19.22 -21.64
CA PRO A 89 -2.40 19.79 -22.43
C PRO A 89 -2.37 19.18 -23.83
N THR A 90 -2.16 20.02 -24.83
CA THR A 90 -2.18 19.63 -26.25
C THR A 90 -0.78 19.58 -26.86
N THR A 91 0.20 20.22 -26.21
CA THR A 91 1.57 20.33 -26.69
C THR A 91 2.51 19.47 -25.85
N GLU A 92 3.50 18.83 -26.49
CA GLU A 92 4.48 17.96 -25.82
C GLU A 92 5.26 18.69 -24.70
N ALA A 93 5.65 19.94 -24.93
CA ALA A 93 6.32 20.76 -23.91
C ALA A 93 5.47 20.97 -22.63
N GLN A 94 4.14 21.06 -22.76
CA GLN A 94 3.25 21.19 -21.61
C GLN A 94 3.10 19.88 -20.85
N TRP A 95 3.12 18.74 -21.56
CA TRP A 95 3.12 17.42 -20.94
C TRP A 95 4.39 17.20 -20.12
N GLU A 96 5.54 17.59 -20.64
CA GLU A 96 6.83 17.47 -19.94
C GLU A 96 6.89 18.35 -18.68
N GLU A 97 6.37 19.58 -18.76
CA GLU A 97 6.26 20.48 -17.60
C GLU A 97 5.39 19.87 -16.49
N TYR A 98 4.26 19.25 -16.86
CA TYR A 98 3.35 18.64 -15.90
C TYR A 98 3.90 17.33 -15.32
N ASP A 99 4.59 16.51 -16.13
CA ASP A 99 5.26 15.30 -15.65
C ASP A 99 6.35 15.63 -14.63
N SER A 100 7.14 16.69 -14.90
CA SER A 100 8.18 17.13 -13.97
C SER A 100 7.63 17.71 -12.67
N THR A 101 6.47 18.36 -12.70
CA THR A 101 6.00 19.17 -11.55
C THR A 101 4.96 18.46 -10.70
N ARG A 102 4.09 17.65 -11.32
CA ARG A 102 2.85 17.18 -10.69
C ARG A 102 2.72 15.66 -10.62
N ARG A 103 3.63 14.90 -11.22
CA ARG A 103 3.52 13.44 -11.26
C ARG A 103 3.57 12.83 -9.87
N ILE A 104 2.58 12.01 -9.56
CA ILE A 104 2.52 11.21 -8.34
C ILE A 104 2.87 9.76 -8.72
N SER A 105 4.04 9.28 -8.28
CA SER A 105 4.50 7.90 -8.49
C SER A 105 4.79 7.15 -7.17
N ASN A 106 4.71 7.85 -6.04
CA ASN A 106 5.18 7.39 -4.74
C ASN A 106 4.31 6.27 -4.12
N GLU A 107 3.14 5.98 -4.69
CA GLU A 107 2.23 4.94 -4.18
C GLU A 107 2.85 3.53 -4.24
N ALA A 108 3.75 3.29 -5.19
CA ALA A 108 4.55 2.05 -5.25
C ALA A 108 5.72 2.05 -4.23
N GLU A 109 6.23 3.23 -3.85
CA GLU A 109 7.43 3.39 -3.03
C GLU A 109 7.14 3.25 -1.52
N VAL A 110 5.95 3.68 -1.07
CA VAL A 110 5.49 3.51 0.33
C VAL A 110 5.45 2.02 0.71
N GLN A 111 5.11 1.13 -0.22
CA GLN A 111 5.06 -0.31 0.02
C GLN A 111 6.46 -0.92 0.16
N HIS A 112 7.44 -0.40 -0.58
CA HIS A 112 8.83 -0.83 -0.44
C HIS A 112 9.44 -0.38 0.90
N PHE A 113 9.07 0.82 1.38
CA PHE A 113 9.47 1.35 2.67
C PHE A 113 8.86 0.55 3.84
N PHE A 114 7.56 0.24 3.80
CA PHE A 114 6.88 -0.48 4.88
C PHE A 114 7.20 -1.98 4.96
N LEU A 115 7.66 -2.62 3.88
CA LEU A 115 8.06 -4.04 3.90
C LEU A 115 9.54 -4.26 4.23
N LEU A 116 10.42 -3.29 3.97
CA LEU A 116 11.86 -3.40 4.31
C LEU A 116 12.25 -2.78 5.65
N ASN A 117 11.55 -1.77 6.16
CA ASN A 117 11.89 -1.13 7.44
C ASN A 117 11.34 -1.78 8.73
N PRO A 118 10.36 -2.71 8.75
CA PRO A 118 9.87 -3.25 10.02
C PRO A 118 10.87 -4.22 10.67
N ILE A 119 11.99 -4.57 10.01
CA ILE A 119 13.07 -5.40 10.57
C ILE A 119 14.21 -4.55 11.16
N ASP A 120 14.32 -3.26 10.83
CA ASP A 120 15.33 -2.34 11.37
C ASP A 120 14.82 -1.54 12.60
N TYR A 121 13.77 -2.02 13.28
CA TYR A 121 13.50 -1.64 14.67
C TYR A 121 14.13 -2.68 15.59
N GLN A 122 15.46 -2.73 15.60
CA GLN A 122 16.26 -3.35 16.64
C GLN A 122 17.53 -2.55 16.90
#